data_AF-A0A8D8BN41-F1
#
_entry.id   AF-A0A8D8BN41-F1
#
_cell.length_a   1.000
_cell.length_b   1.000
_cell.length_c   1.000
_cell.angle_alpha   90.00
_cell.angle_beta   90.00
_cell.angle_gamma   90.00
#
_symmetry.space_group_name_H-M   'P 1'
#
loop_
_entity.id
_entity.type
_entity.pdbx_description
1 polymer ?
#
loop_
_entity_poly.entity_id
_entity_poly.type
_entity_poly.pdbx_seq_one_letter_code
_entity_poly.pdbx_strand_id
1 'polypeptide(L)'
;MRRFALLAFLLATCLLVVTAAIDDEEDDPMDDSAAEDFDEDDENLLRQIEDQHVQREFEKEDQLARELAAKIAAEHYNFPEDIENAPRLVDPCKGIRCGAGRICQADGGTDAKCVCIPECPEEMDSRRKVCTNLNETWDSACEVHRQRCMCNTGDARCRG
;
A
#
# COMPACT_ATOMS: atom_id res chain seq x y z
N MET A 1 70.08 14.82 -60.72
CA MET A 1 68.65 15.15 -60.94
C MET A 1 67.74 13.93 -60.94
N ARG A 2 68.00 12.86 -61.72
CA ARG A 2 67.12 11.66 -61.79
C ARG A 2 66.89 10.93 -60.45
N ARG A 3 67.90 10.85 -59.57
CA ARG A 3 67.77 10.21 -58.24
C ARG A 3 66.89 11.00 -57.26
N PHE A 4 66.93 12.33 -57.35
CA PHE A 4 66.05 13.20 -56.55
C PHE A 4 64.59 13.11 -57.02
N ALA A 5 64.37 13.00 -58.33
CA ALA A 5 63.03 12.80 -58.90
C ALA A 5 62.41 11.45 -58.48
N LEU A 6 63.21 10.37 -58.45
CA LEU A 6 62.75 9.05 -58.00
C LEU A 6 62.43 9.03 -56.49
N LEU A 7 63.24 9.68 -55.67
CA LEU A 7 62.98 9.82 -54.23
C LEU A 7 61.72 10.63 -53.95
N ALA A 8 61.50 11.72 -54.69
CA ALA A 8 60.29 12.53 -54.57
C ALA A 8 59.02 11.76 -55.00
N PHE A 9 59.11 10.95 -56.06
CA PHE A 9 58.00 10.10 -56.49
C PHE A 9 57.65 9.03 -55.46
N LEU A 10 58.66 8.37 -54.88
CA LEU A 10 58.47 7.38 -53.82
C LEU A 10 57.86 7.99 -52.56
N LEU A 11 58.30 9.19 -52.16
CA LEU A 11 57.72 9.93 -51.04
C LEU A 11 56.27 10.35 -51.31
N ALA A 12 55.96 10.79 -52.53
CA ALA A 12 54.59 11.17 -52.92
C ALA A 12 53.65 9.96 -52.97
N THR A 13 54.12 8.81 -53.49
CA THR A 13 53.35 7.56 -53.46
C THR A 13 53.19 7.02 -52.04
N CYS A 14 54.21 7.20 -51.19
CA CYS A 14 54.12 6.80 -49.79
C CYS A 14 53.16 7.72 -49.02
N LEU A 15 53.18 9.04 -49.26
CA LEU A 15 52.19 9.97 -48.70
C LEU A 15 50.76 9.63 -49.17
N LEU A 16 50.56 9.32 -50.45
CA LEU A 16 49.25 8.93 -50.99
C LEU A 16 48.73 7.61 -50.41
N VAL A 17 49.61 6.63 -50.22
CA VAL A 17 49.27 5.35 -49.57
C VAL A 17 49.00 5.55 -48.08
N VAL A 18 49.75 6.43 -47.42
CA VAL A 18 49.53 6.79 -46.01
C VAL A 18 48.23 7.57 -45.84
N THR A 19 47.88 8.52 -46.72
CA THR A 19 46.57 9.19 -46.66
C THR A 19 45.43 8.23 -46.95
N ALA A 20 45.58 7.32 -47.91
CA ALA A 20 44.57 6.29 -48.19
C ALA A 20 44.45 5.24 -47.06
N ALA A 21 45.48 5.07 -46.23
CA ALA A 21 45.47 4.20 -45.06
C ALA A 21 45.05 4.94 -43.76
N ILE A 22 44.87 6.26 -43.80
CA ILE A 22 44.38 7.07 -42.67
C ILE A 22 42.86 7.35 -42.79
N ASP A 23 42.23 7.00 -43.91
CA ASP A 23 40.77 7.09 -44.11
C ASP A 23 40.00 5.81 -43.66
N ASP A 24 40.60 4.94 -42.85
CA ASP A 24 39.98 3.72 -42.28
C ASP A 24 39.85 3.83 -40.75
N GLU A 25 39.23 4.87 -40.19
CA GLU A 25 38.80 4.86 -38.78
C GLU A 25 37.76 5.95 -38.44
N GLU A 26 36.53 5.80 -38.95
CA GLU A 26 35.30 6.21 -38.25
C GLU A 26 34.15 5.23 -38.61
N ASP A 27 34.41 3.93 -38.54
CA ASP A 27 33.34 2.95 -38.31
C ASP A 27 33.49 2.53 -36.86
N ASP A 28 32.78 3.24 -35.98
CA ASP A 28 32.59 2.88 -34.58
C ASP A 28 31.77 1.58 -34.54
N PRO A 29 32.32 0.40 -34.15
CA PRO A 29 31.53 -0.79 -33.95
C PRO A 29 31.33 -0.96 -32.44
N MET A 30 30.98 0.11 -31.72
CA MET A 30 30.07 -0.06 -30.59
C MET A 30 28.66 -0.07 -31.16
N ASP A 31 28.24 -1.30 -31.47
CA ASP A 31 26.86 -1.73 -31.63
C ASP A 31 26.01 -1.25 -30.44
N ASP A 32 25.52 -0.01 -30.54
CA ASP A 32 24.48 0.59 -29.69
C ASP A 32 23.07 0.32 -30.29
N SER A 33 22.97 -0.57 -31.29
CA SER A 33 21.71 -0.86 -32.00
C SER A 33 20.73 -1.69 -31.18
N ALA A 34 21.12 -2.13 -29.98
CA ALA A 34 20.19 -2.73 -29.02
C ALA A 34 19.26 -1.71 -28.33
N ALA A 35 19.46 -0.40 -28.56
CA ALA A 35 18.66 0.68 -27.98
C ALA A 35 17.64 1.34 -28.94
N GLU A 36 17.66 1.03 -30.25
CA GLU A 36 16.93 1.83 -31.25
C GLU A 36 15.63 1.23 -31.83
N ASP A 37 15.24 -0.01 -31.56
CA ASP A 37 13.98 -0.57 -32.09
C ASP A 37 12.96 -0.91 -30.98
N PHE A 38 12.69 0.02 -30.06
CA PHE A 38 11.45 -0.01 -29.26
C PHE A 38 10.47 0.97 -29.90
N ASP A 39 9.61 0.44 -30.78
CA ASP A 39 8.60 1.25 -31.46
C ASP A 39 7.40 1.54 -30.54
N GLU A 40 6.55 2.50 -30.93
CA GLU A 40 5.30 2.81 -30.19
C GLU A 40 4.42 1.56 -29.98
N ASP A 41 4.51 0.57 -30.88
CA ASP A 41 3.82 -0.70 -30.77
C ASP A 41 4.35 -1.56 -29.61
N ASP A 42 5.66 -1.55 -29.35
CA ASP A 42 6.28 -2.25 -28.22
C ASP A 42 5.92 -1.59 -26.89
N GLU A 43 5.88 -0.25 -26.84
CA GLU A 43 5.40 0.47 -25.66
C GLU A 43 3.92 0.14 -25.36
N ASN A 44 3.08 0.08 -26.39
CA ASN A 44 1.67 -0.29 -26.25
C ASN A 44 1.51 -1.74 -25.78
N LEU A 45 2.34 -2.65 -26.28
CA LEU A 45 2.37 -4.05 -25.84
C LEU A 45 2.81 -4.16 -24.38
N LEU A 46 3.83 -3.43 -23.96
CA LEU A 46 4.29 -3.40 -22.57
C LEU A 46 3.19 -2.90 -21.63
N ARG A 47 2.47 -1.83 -22.00
CA ARG A 47 1.32 -1.34 -21.22
C ARG A 47 0.21 -2.38 -21.11
N GLN A 48 -0.10 -3.10 -22.19
CA GLN A 48 -1.08 -4.20 -22.13
C GLN A 48 -0.64 -5.34 -21.21
N ILE A 49 0.65 -5.69 -21.22
CA ILE A 49 1.20 -6.71 -20.33
C ILE A 49 1.11 -6.23 -18.87
N GLU A 50 1.48 -4.98 -18.59
CA GLU A 50 1.33 -4.37 -17.25
C GLU A 50 -0.13 -4.39 -16.80
N ASP A 51 -1.06 -3.89 -17.62
CA ASP A 51 -2.49 -3.91 -17.33
C ASP A 51 -2.98 -5.34 -17.07
N GLN A 52 -2.57 -6.31 -17.89
CA GLN A 52 -2.96 -7.71 -17.72
C GLN A 52 -2.40 -8.29 -16.41
N HIS A 53 -1.16 -7.95 -16.05
CA HIS A 53 -0.55 -8.39 -14.79
C HIS A 53 -1.28 -7.78 -13.60
N VAL A 54 -1.57 -6.48 -13.65
CA VAL A 54 -2.33 -5.75 -12.63
C VAL A 54 -3.73 -6.34 -12.46
N GLN A 55 -4.45 -6.59 -13.56
CA GLN A 55 -5.77 -7.24 -13.49
C GLN A 55 -5.70 -8.63 -12.86
N ARG A 56 -4.71 -9.44 -13.26
CA ARG A 56 -4.50 -10.78 -12.70
C ARG A 56 -4.18 -10.74 -11.20
N GLU A 57 -3.43 -9.74 -10.75
CA GLU A 57 -3.13 -9.53 -9.32
C GLU A 57 -4.39 -9.15 -8.55
N PHE A 58 -5.19 -8.20 -9.05
CA PHE A 58 -6.48 -7.85 -8.44
C PHE A 58 -7.43 -9.04 -8.35
N GLU A 59 -7.51 -9.87 -9.40
CA GLU A 59 -8.34 -11.08 -9.39
C GLU A 59 -7.89 -12.08 -8.32
N LYS A 60 -6.57 -12.28 -8.15
CA LYS A 60 -6.02 -13.15 -7.11
C LYS A 60 -6.29 -12.59 -5.71
N GLU A 61 -6.14 -11.28 -5.52
CA GLU A 61 -6.43 -10.63 -4.24
C GLU A 61 -7.91 -10.75 -3.88
N ASP A 62 -8.83 -10.54 -4.83
CA ASP A 62 -10.27 -10.70 -4.61
C ASP A 62 -10.63 -12.16 -4.29
N GLN A 63 -10.03 -13.13 -4.99
CA GLN A 63 -10.21 -14.55 -4.69
C GLN A 63 -9.74 -14.91 -3.27
N LEU A 64 -8.53 -14.47 -2.89
CA LEU A 64 -7.98 -14.68 -1.55
C LEU A 64 -8.87 -14.04 -0.48
N ALA A 65 -9.34 -12.81 -0.71
CA ALA A 65 -10.21 -12.10 0.22
C ALA A 65 -11.54 -12.83 0.43
N ARG A 66 -12.14 -13.39 -0.64
CA ARG A 66 -13.37 -14.20 -0.56
C ARG A 66 -13.15 -15.51 0.19
N GLU A 67 -12.08 -16.22 -0.11
CA GLU A 67 -11.73 -17.47 0.58
C GLU A 67 -11.52 -17.23 2.08
N LEU A 68 -10.77 -16.19 2.43
CA LEU A 68 -10.55 -15.81 3.83
C LEU A 68 -11.87 -15.43 4.53
N ALA A 69 -12.73 -14.66 3.86
CA ALA A 69 -14.04 -14.30 4.42
C ALA A 69 -14.93 -15.53 4.66
N ALA A 70 -14.95 -16.49 3.72
CA ALA A 70 -15.69 -17.74 3.86
C ALA A 70 -15.16 -18.57 5.04
N LYS A 71 -13.83 -18.65 5.20
CA LYS A 71 -13.20 -19.35 6.32
C LYS A 71 -13.54 -18.73 7.67
N ILE A 72 -13.45 -17.40 7.79
CA ILE A 72 -13.85 -16.67 8.99
C ILE A 72 -15.34 -16.90 9.30
N ALA A 73 -16.20 -16.90 8.27
CA ALA A 73 -17.62 -17.17 8.44
C ALA A 73 -17.90 -18.59 8.95
N ALA A 74 -17.20 -19.60 8.42
CA ALA A 74 -17.33 -20.99 8.89
C ALA A 74 -16.87 -21.13 10.36
N GLU A 75 -15.72 -20.57 10.73
CA GLU A 75 -15.14 -20.66 12.07
C GLU A 75 -15.98 -19.92 13.13
N HIS A 76 -16.45 -18.70 12.83
CA HIS A 76 -17.11 -17.85 13.82
C HIS A 76 -18.64 -17.94 13.83
N TYR A 77 -19.27 -18.31 12.71
CA TYR A 77 -20.73 -18.27 12.55
C TYR A 77 -21.35 -19.65 12.24
N ASN A 78 -20.57 -20.73 12.23
CA ASN A 78 -21.01 -22.10 11.94
C ASN A 78 -21.79 -22.19 10.59
N PHE A 79 -21.36 -21.39 9.61
CA PHE A 79 -21.93 -21.33 8.27
C PHE A 79 -21.39 -22.47 7.40
N PRO A 80 -22.20 -23.10 6.52
CA PRO A 80 -21.70 -24.05 5.54
C PRO A 80 -20.72 -23.37 4.57
N GLU A 81 -19.64 -24.09 4.19
CA GLU A 81 -18.61 -23.63 3.25
C GLU A 81 -19.15 -23.49 1.81
N ASP A 82 -19.99 -22.49 1.59
CA ASP A 82 -20.47 -22.08 0.27
C ASP A 82 -19.92 -20.69 -0.07
N ILE A 83 -18.98 -20.65 -1.00
CA ILE A 83 -18.26 -19.44 -1.42
C ILE A 83 -19.19 -18.49 -2.20
N GLU A 84 -20.21 -19.01 -2.90
CA GLU A 84 -21.15 -18.17 -3.67
C GLU A 84 -22.15 -17.46 -2.75
N ASN A 85 -22.50 -18.09 -1.62
CA ASN A 85 -23.45 -17.56 -0.64
C ASN A 85 -22.80 -17.08 0.67
N ALA A 86 -21.47 -16.96 0.69
CA ALA A 86 -20.75 -16.48 1.86
C ALA A 86 -21.30 -15.09 2.25
N PRO A 87 -21.85 -14.94 3.48
CA PRO A 87 -22.43 -13.68 3.88
C PRO A 87 -21.34 -12.61 3.84
N ARG A 88 -21.66 -11.45 3.24
CA ARG A 88 -20.82 -10.26 3.41
C ARG A 88 -20.78 -9.96 4.91
N LEU A 89 -19.66 -10.28 5.55
CA LEU A 89 -19.36 -9.95 6.93
C LEU A 89 -19.23 -8.42 7.01
N VAL A 90 -20.37 -7.76 7.25
CA VAL A 90 -20.41 -6.33 7.52
C VAL A 90 -20.18 -6.15 9.01
N ASP A 91 -19.21 -5.32 9.37
CA ASP A 91 -19.02 -4.90 10.76
C ASP A 91 -20.32 -4.25 11.27
N PRO A 92 -21.00 -4.81 12.28
CA PRO A 92 -22.27 -4.29 12.78
C PRO A 92 -22.11 -2.91 13.45
N CYS A 93 -20.89 -2.53 13.83
CA CYS A 93 -20.57 -1.21 14.36
C CYS A 93 -20.28 -0.17 13.28
N LYS A 94 -20.19 -0.57 12.01
CA LYS A 94 -19.91 0.33 10.89
C LYS A 94 -21.03 1.37 10.76
N GLY A 95 -20.67 2.64 10.97
CA GLY A 95 -21.59 3.78 10.87
C GLY A 95 -22.35 4.12 12.16
N ILE A 96 -22.20 3.32 13.23
CA ILE A 96 -22.80 3.63 14.54
C ILE A 96 -21.92 4.62 15.29
N ARG A 97 -22.51 5.74 15.73
CA ARG A 97 -21.86 6.72 16.60
C ARG A 97 -22.46 6.67 17.99
N CYS A 98 -21.72 6.14 18.94
CA CYS A 98 -22.13 6.13 20.35
C CYS A 98 -21.85 7.48 21.02
N GLY A 99 -22.67 7.83 22.01
CA GLY A 99 -22.47 9.03 22.82
C GLY A 99 -21.22 8.95 23.71
N ALA A 100 -20.86 10.06 24.35
CA ALA A 100 -19.69 10.14 25.22
C ALA A 100 -19.70 9.05 26.32
N GLY A 101 -18.56 8.39 26.51
CA GLY A 101 -18.40 7.33 27.51
C GLY A 101 -18.91 5.96 27.06
N ARG A 102 -19.29 5.82 25.79
CA ARG A 102 -19.79 4.57 25.20
C ARG A 102 -19.02 4.19 23.94
N ILE A 103 -18.89 2.89 23.71
CA ILE A 103 -18.35 2.29 22.49
C ILE A 103 -19.36 1.34 21.88
N CYS A 104 -19.29 1.17 20.57
CA CYS A 104 -20.08 0.14 19.90
C CYS A 104 -19.41 -1.22 20.13
N GLN A 105 -20.20 -2.20 20.55
CA GLN A 105 -19.76 -3.58 20.71
C GLN A 105 -20.75 -4.51 20.00
N ALA A 106 -20.21 -5.44 19.21
CA ALA A 106 -20.96 -6.52 18.57
C ALA A 106 -21.27 -7.61 19.60
N ASP A 107 -22.52 -8.05 19.68
CA ASP A 107 -22.99 -9.06 20.65
C ASP A 107 -23.01 -10.45 20.00
N GLY A 108 -21.85 -10.91 19.51
CA GLY A 108 -21.66 -12.25 18.92
C GLY A 108 -22.43 -12.55 17.63
N GLY A 109 -23.21 -11.61 17.11
CA GLY A 109 -24.04 -11.77 15.90
C GLY A 109 -24.05 -10.51 15.04
N THR A 110 -25.20 -10.25 14.40
CA THR A 110 -25.43 -9.05 13.56
C THR A 110 -25.79 -7.80 14.35
N ASP A 111 -26.02 -7.95 15.66
CA ASP A 111 -26.51 -6.86 16.51
C ASP A 111 -25.35 -6.10 17.16
N ALA A 112 -25.41 -4.79 17.05
CA ALA A 112 -24.48 -3.85 17.67
C ALA A 112 -25.18 -3.02 18.75
N LYS A 113 -24.50 -2.83 19.88
CA LYS A 113 -25.00 -2.05 21.02
C LYS A 113 -23.95 -1.06 21.50
N CYS A 114 -24.40 0.13 21.90
CA CYS A 114 -23.54 1.11 22.57
C CYS A 114 -23.44 0.77 24.06
N VAL A 115 -22.33 0.15 24.45
CA VAL A 115 -22.03 -0.20 25.85
C VAL A 115 -21.12 0.86 26.48
N CYS A 116 -21.07 0.93 27.81
CA CYS A 116 -20.08 1.79 28.47
C CYS A 116 -18.67 1.32 28.17
N ILE A 117 -17.72 2.26 28.04
CA ILE A 117 -16.31 1.95 27.78
C ILE A 117 -15.80 0.98 28.87
N PRO A 118 -15.29 -0.21 28.53
CA PRO A 118 -14.83 -1.18 29.52
C PRO A 118 -13.59 -0.67 30.26
N GLU A 119 -12.65 -0.10 29.51
CA GLU A 119 -11.37 0.42 29.98
C GLU A 119 -10.96 1.62 29.13
N CYS A 120 -10.46 2.67 29.78
CA CYS A 120 -9.92 3.82 29.10
C CYS A 120 -8.41 3.67 28.87
N PRO A 121 -7.87 4.23 27.77
CA PRO A 121 -6.43 4.29 27.57
C PRO A 121 -5.73 5.04 28.71
N GLU A 122 -4.54 4.58 29.07
CA GLU A 122 -3.70 5.27 30.06
C GLU A 122 -3.19 6.60 29.50
N GLU A 123 -3.46 7.70 30.19
CA GLU A 123 -3.01 9.04 29.81
C GLU A 123 -1.78 9.45 30.61
N MET A 124 -0.63 9.53 29.93
CA MET A 124 0.65 9.91 30.55
C MET A 124 0.84 11.43 30.68
N ASP A 125 0.16 12.24 29.86
CA ASP A 125 0.27 13.69 29.91
C ASP A 125 -0.57 14.25 31.08
N SER A 126 0.10 14.81 32.08
CA SER A 126 -0.56 15.40 33.25
C SER A 126 -1.55 16.51 32.90
N ARG A 127 -1.39 17.16 31.75
CA ARG A 127 -2.30 18.22 31.27
C ARG A 127 -3.62 17.69 30.71
N ARG A 128 -3.72 16.37 30.46
CA ARG A 128 -4.94 15.70 30.00
C ARG A 128 -5.83 15.22 31.15
N LYS A 129 -5.34 15.32 32.39
CA LYS A 129 -6.14 15.10 33.58
C LYS A 129 -7.25 16.14 33.66
N VAL A 130 -8.40 15.75 34.21
CA VAL A 130 -9.58 16.61 34.29
C VAL A 130 -10.10 16.66 35.72
N CYS A 131 -10.66 17.80 36.13
CA CYS A 131 -11.32 17.96 37.41
C CYS A 131 -12.83 17.98 37.23
N THR A 132 -13.57 17.28 38.10
CA THR A 132 -15.04 17.26 38.08
C THR A 132 -15.62 18.28 39.06
N ASN A 133 -16.95 18.48 39.01
CA ASN A 133 -17.67 19.33 39.96
C ASN A 133 -17.67 18.79 41.41
N LEU A 134 -17.21 17.55 41.63
CA LEU A 134 -17.00 16.96 42.96
C LEU A 134 -15.59 17.26 43.50
N ASN A 135 -14.83 18.13 42.82
CA ASN A 135 -13.46 18.48 43.17
C ASN A 135 -12.50 17.27 43.18
N GLU A 136 -12.80 16.27 42.33
CA GLU A 136 -11.97 15.09 42.12
C GLU A 136 -11.19 15.22 40.82
N THR A 137 -9.90 14.87 40.85
CA THR A 137 -9.06 14.82 39.65
C THR A 137 -9.05 13.41 39.09
N TRP A 138 -9.31 13.31 37.79
CA TRP A 138 -9.37 12.07 37.02
C TRP A 138 -8.26 12.03 35.98
N ASP A 139 -7.81 10.83 35.64
CA ASP A 139 -6.68 10.65 34.74
C ASP A 139 -6.94 11.15 33.32
N SER A 140 -8.20 11.07 32.87
CA SER A 140 -8.60 11.52 31.55
C SER A 140 -10.09 11.87 31.48
N ALA A 141 -10.47 12.61 30.44
CA ALA A 141 -11.87 12.85 30.12
C ALA A 141 -12.64 11.54 29.79
N CYS A 142 -11.94 10.52 29.28
CA CYS A 142 -12.53 9.21 29.02
C CYS A 142 -13.09 8.61 30.32
N GLU A 143 -12.30 8.62 31.39
CA GLU A 143 -12.71 8.00 32.66
C GLU A 143 -13.93 8.70 33.28
N VAL A 144 -13.99 10.02 33.21
CA VAL A 144 -15.18 10.78 33.66
C VAL A 144 -16.42 10.40 32.86
N HIS A 145 -16.31 10.32 31.53
CA HIS A 145 -17.44 9.95 30.68
C HIS A 145 -17.87 8.49 30.87
N ARG A 146 -16.91 7.58 31.05
CA ARG A 146 -17.14 6.17 31.40
C ARG A 146 -17.88 6.05 32.73
N GLN A 147 -17.43 6.77 33.75
CA GLN A 147 -18.06 6.79 35.07
C GLN A 147 -19.51 7.29 34.99
N ARG A 148 -19.76 8.37 34.24
CA ARG A 148 -21.10 8.88 33.98
C ARG A 148 -21.97 7.84 33.26
N CYS A 149 -21.42 7.14 32.26
CA CYS A 149 -22.16 6.08 31.56
C CYS A 149 -22.61 5.00 32.52
N MET A 150 -21.69 4.49 33.35
CA MET A 150 -21.95 3.44 34.35
C MET A 150 -23.06 3.86 35.32
N CYS A 151 -23.02 5.09 35.80
CA CYS A 151 -24.05 5.61 36.70
C CYS A 151 -25.42 5.75 36.01
N ASN A 152 -25.44 6.19 34.75
CA ASN A 152 -26.67 6.28 33.97
C ASN A 152 -27.30 4.91 33.67
N THR A 153 -26.49 3.86 33.58
CA THR A 153 -26.95 2.49 33.29
C THR A 153 -27.16 1.64 34.56
N GLY A 154 -26.93 2.19 35.75
CA GLY A 154 -27.05 1.46 37.02
C GLY A 154 -26.01 0.36 37.21
N ASP A 155 -24.82 0.50 36.61
CA ASP A 155 -23.72 -0.45 36.76
C ASP A 155 -23.16 -0.40 38.19
N ALA A 156 -22.84 -1.55 38.78
CA ALA A 156 -22.30 -1.65 40.14
C ALA A 156 -20.95 -0.93 40.32
N ARG A 157 -20.22 -0.67 39.23
CA ARG A 157 -18.97 0.10 39.22
C ARG A 157 -19.20 1.61 39.24
N CYS A 158 -20.46 2.06 39.30
CA CYS A 158 -20.76 3.48 39.51
C CYS A 158 -20.19 3.97 40.86
N ARG A 159 -19.43 5.07 40.84
CA ARG A 159 -18.81 5.68 42.02
C ARG A 159 -19.61 6.84 42.64
N GLY A 160 -20.68 7.29 41.98
CA GLY A 160 -21.67 8.23 42.54
C GLY A 160 -21.15 9.64 42.69
#